data_AF-A0A3D3GGU3-F1
#
_entry.id   AF-A0A3D3GGU3-F1
#
_cell.length_a   1.000
_cell.length_b   1.000
_cell.length_c   1.000
_cell.angle_alpha   90.00
_cell.angle_beta   90.00
_cell.angle_gamma   90.00
#
_symmetry.space_group_name_H-M   'P 1'
#
loop_
_entity.id
_entity.type
_entity.pdbx_description
1 polymer ?
#
loop_
_entity_poly.entity_id
_entity_poly.type
_entity_poly.pdbx_seq_one_letter_code
_entity_poly.pdbx_strand_id
1 'polypeptide(L)'
;MNWRLAALKNGFKDYTAYRVEFLMEILGNAIVPAAIQWVLWYAIFKTDGATELAGMTYVQMLHYTLVSVLFNQVRGGDQDFELAEMIRTGQLSNYLIRPVGLIQFIYIRGVASKLLISALSLAIGIVLSVSVLSSEASPLRMIGAMLLALLGNVIHFQIGAVLSAMAFRWEDAYGLLMVKNMAVSILSGELLPLNLFPESMSWIWKSTPFYLYVFGPAQYALGEWTHLEFVRQLGVAFLWIFVLWVLIRFTWGLGIKKYVSLGG
;
A
#
# COMPACT_ATOMS: atom_id res chain seq x y z
N MET A 1 7.51 8.42 -29.05
CA MET A 1 8.05 8.23 -27.68
C MET A 1 6.96 7.63 -26.80
N ASN A 2 7.19 6.49 -26.15
CA ASN A 2 6.18 5.83 -25.31
C ASN A 2 5.87 6.71 -24.10
N TRP A 3 4.69 7.34 -24.06
CA TRP A 3 4.31 8.34 -23.03
C TRP A 3 4.41 7.77 -21.61
N ARG A 4 4.27 6.45 -21.44
CA ARG A 4 4.40 5.75 -20.14
C ARG A 4 5.82 5.90 -19.57
N LEU A 5 6.84 5.72 -20.40
CA LEU A 5 8.24 5.90 -19.98
C LEU A 5 8.53 7.36 -19.65
N ALA A 6 7.96 8.29 -20.41
CA ALA A 6 8.10 9.72 -20.13
C ALA A 6 7.42 10.10 -18.81
N ALA A 7 6.21 9.59 -18.54
CA ALA A 7 5.49 9.81 -17.28
C ALA A 7 6.28 9.27 -16.08
N LEU A 8 6.82 8.05 -16.19
CA LEU A 8 7.65 7.45 -15.15
C LEU A 8 8.94 8.26 -14.91
N LYS A 9 9.63 8.67 -15.98
CA LYS A 9 10.83 9.51 -15.89
C LYS A 9 10.54 10.87 -15.25
N ASN A 10 9.40 11.48 -15.56
CA ASN A 10 8.97 12.72 -14.93
C ASN A 10 8.67 12.51 -13.45
N GLY A 11 8.00 11.43 -13.08
CA GLY A 11 7.78 11.04 -11.68
C GLY A 11 9.10 10.99 -10.90
N PHE A 12 10.12 10.27 -11.41
CA PHE A 12 11.43 10.24 -10.75
C PHE A 12 12.06 11.63 -10.58
N LYS A 13 11.95 12.51 -11.59
CA LYS A 13 12.47 13.88 -11.50
C LYS A 13 11.77 14.68 -10.40
N ASP A 14 10.44 14.64 -10.37
CA ASP A 14 9.62 15.36 -9.40
C ASP A 14 10.03 14.99 -7.96
N TYR A 15 10.20 13.69 -7.68
CA TYR A 15 10.57 13.23 -6.34
C TYR A 15 12.04 13.50 -5.98
N THR A 16 12.96 13.49 -6.94
CA THR A 16 14.36 13.83 -6.66
C THR A 16 14.59 15.31 -6.35
N ALA A 17 13.69 16.20 -6.79
CA ALA A 17 13.77 17.63 -6.51
C ALA A 17 13.51 17.94 -5.02
N TYR A 18 12.56 17.25 -4.40
CA TYR A 18 12.13 17.46 -3.01
C TYR A 18 12.68 16.38 -2.04
N ARG A 19 13.96 16.04 -2.21
CA ARG A 19 14.62 14.92 -1.50
C ARG A 19 14.56 14.99 0.03
N VAL A 20 14.57 16.18 0.62
CA VAL A 20 14.55 16.33 2.10
C VAL A 20 13.17 16.02 2.65
N GLU A 21 12.12 16.55 2.01
CA GLU A 21 10.73 16.26 2.37
C GLU A 21 10.44 14.77 2.25
N PHE A 22 10.86 14.17 1.14
CA PHE A 22 10.76 12.73 0.90
C PHE A 22 11.48 11.89 1.97
N LEU A 23 12.71 12.29 2.38
CA LEU A 23 13.43 11.59 3.44
C LEU A 23 12.72 11.73 4.80
N MET A 24 12.21 12.91 5.12
CA MET A 24 11.47 13.13 6.37
C MET A 24 10.16 12.33 6.39
N GLU A 25 9.45 12.25 5.28
CA GLU A 25 8.26 11.42 5.13
C GLU A 25 8.58 9.94 5.35
N ILE A 26 9.65 9.44 4.70
CA ILE A 26 10.09 8.05 4.85
C ILE A 26 10.45 7.74 6.31
N LEU A 27 11.28 8.58 6.92
CA LEU A 27 11.75 8.36 8.29
C LEU A 27 10.61 8.49 9.30
N GLY A 28 9.72 9.47 9.13
CA GLY A 28 8.54 9.63 9.98
C GLY A 28 7.62 8.42 9.93
N ASN A 29 7.26 7.98 8.71
CA ASN A 29 6.37 6.84 8.50
C ASN A 29 7.00 5.50 8.90
N ALA A 30 8.33 5.39 8.91
CA ALA A 30 9.02 4.18 9.36
C ALA A 30 9.27 4.15 10.88
N ILE A 31 9.85 5.22 11.44
CA ILE A 31 10.35 5.25 12.81
C ILE A 31 9.21 5.39 13.81
N VAL A 32 8.23 6.26 13.54
CA VAL A 32 7.18 6.54 14.53
C VAL A 32 6.33 5.31 14.82
N PRO A 33 5.76 4.60 13.82
CA PRO A 33 4.98 3.38 14.08
C PRO A 33 5.82 2.28 14.72
N ALA A 34 7.08 2.11 14.27
CA ALA A 34 7.99 1.11 14.81
C ALA A 34 8.31 1.36 16.29
N ALA A 35 8.55 2.62 16.67
CA ALA A 35 8.83 3.01 18.05
C ALA A 35 7.61 2.77 18.94
N ILE A 36 6.40 3.12 18.47
CA ILE A 36 5.16 2.86 19.20
C ILE A 36 4.96 1.35 19.42
N GLN A 37 5.10 0.55 18.36
CA GLN A 37 5.00 -0.91 18.44
C GLN A 37 6.07 -1.49 19.39
N TRP A 38 7.30 -1.01 19.31
CA TRP A 38 8.37 -1.46 20.19
C TRP A 38 8.08 -1.18 21.66
N VAL A 39 7.62 0.03 22.00
CA VAL A 39 7.23 0.38 23.38
C VAL A 39 6.06 -0.50 23.84
N LEU A 40 5.08 -0.75 22.98
CA LEU A 40 3.95 -1.64 23.28
C LEU A 40 4.42 -3.06 23.60
N TRP A 41 5.28 -3.64 22.77
CA TRP A 41 5.81 -4.99 23.00
C TRP A 41 6.70 -5.04 24.23
N TYR A 42 7.49 -3.99 24.48
CA TYR A 42 8.30 -3.91 25.69
C TYR A 42 7.41 -3.92 26.94
N ALA A 43 6.35 -3.13 26.99
CA ALA A 43 5.42 -3.12 28.12
C ALA A 43 4.80 -4.50 28.36
N ILE A 44 4.25 -5.14 27.32
CA ILE A 44 3.56 -6.42 27.45
C ILE A 44 4.50 -7.55 27.88
N PHE A 45 5.68 -7.66 27.26
CA PHE A 45 6.56 -8.82 27.48
C PHE A 45 7.62 -8.59 28.56
N LYS A 46 8.09 -7.36 28.77
CA LYS A 46 9.15 -7.06 29.74
C LYS A 46 8.64 -6.44 31.02
N THR A 47 7.53 -5.69 30.99
CA THR A 47 6.94 -5.11 32.20
C THR A 47 5.90 -6.04 32.80
N ASP A 48 4.93 -6.52 32.01
CA ASP A 48 3.86 -7.40 32.52
C ASP A 48 4.27 -8.88 32.58
N GLY A 49 5.40 -9.24 31.95
CA GLY A 49 5.99 -10.58 32.03
C GLY A 49 5.28 -11.65 31.20
N ALA A 50 4.49 -11.27 30.19
CA ALA A 50 3.90 -12.22 29.25
C ALA A 50 5.00 -13.00 28.50
N THR A 51 4.84 -14.31 28.35
CA THR A 51 5.77 -15.15 27.58
C THR A 51 5.39 -15.18 26.10
N GLU A 52 4.09 -15.21 25.80
CA GLU A 52 3.52 -15.25 24.46
C GLU A 52 2.26 -14.38 24.38
N LEU A 53 2.02 -13.80 23.20
CA LEU A 53 0.79 -13.09 22.86
C LEU A 53 0.28 -13.62 21.52
N ALA A 54 -0.91 -14.21 21.52
CA ALA A 54 -1.48 -14.90 20.35
C ALA A 54 -0.53 -15.92 19.69
N GLY A 55 0.22 -16.66 20.52
CA GLY A 55 1.20 -17.65 20.05
C GLY A 55 2.49 -17.06 19.47
N MET A 56 2.70 -15.75 19.61
CA MET A 56 3.92 -15.07 19.17
C MET A 56 4.74 -14.61 20.37
N THR A 57 6.04 -14.87 20.32
CA THR A 57 7.02 -14.39 21.30
C THR A 57 7.38 -12.91 21.08
N TYR A 58 8.01 -12.29 22.08
CA TYR A 58 8.55 -10.93 21.97
C TYR A 58 9.42 -10.73 20.71
N VAL A 59 10.30 -11.69 20.41
CA VAL A 59 11.22 -11.61 19.26
C VAL A 59 10.45 -11.67 17.94
N GLN A 60 9.44 -12.53 17.83
CA GLN A 60 8.59 -12.61 16.64
C GLN A 60 7.80 -11.31 16.43
N MET A 61 7.34 -10.65 17.50
CA MET A 61 6.68 -9.34 17.40
C MET A 61 7.63 -8.25 16.90
N LEU A 62 8.89 -8.27 17.33
CA LEU A 62 9.91 -7.35 16.81
C LEU A 62 10.21 -7.62 15.33
N HIS A 63 10.34 -8.89 14.94
CA HIS A 63 10.55 -9.26 13.54
C HIS A 63 9.38 -8.81 12.66
N TYR A 64 8.14 -9.00 13.13
CA TYR A 64 6.95 -8.49 12.46
C TYR A 64 6.99 -6.97 12.32
N THR A 65 7.32 -6.25 13.39
CA THR A 65 7.43 -4.78 13.40
C THR A 65 8.45 -4.28 12.38
N LEU A 66 9.64 -4.89 12.32
CA LEU A 66 10.68 -4.51 11.37
C LEU A 66 10.24 -4.71 9.91
N VAL A 67 9.60 -5.84 9.64
CA VAL A 67 9.17 -6.21 8.28
C VAL A 67 7.92 -5.45 7.85
N SER A 68 6.96 -5.24 8.74
CA SER A 68 5.73 -4.49 8.45
C SER A 68 6.03 -3.05 8.05
N VAL A 69 7.03 -2.42 8.69
CA VAL A 69 7.53 -1.10 8.33
C VAL A 69 7.99 -1.07 6.88
N LEU A 70 8.80 -2.03 6.43
CA LEU A 70 9.30 -2.08 5.05
C LEU A 70 8.17 -2.08 4.02
N PHE A 71 7.11 -2.84 4.28
CA PHE A 71 5.96 -2.97 3.39
C PHE A 71 4.98 -1.79 3.49
N ASN A 72 4.83 -1.18 4.66
CA ASN A 72 4.05 0.04 4.84
C ASN A 72 4.59 1.18 3.95
N GLN A 73 5.91 1.32 3.85
CA GLN A 73 6.52 2.35 2.98
C GLN A 73 6.14 2.20 1.50
N VAL A 74 5.92 0.95 1.06
CA VAL A 74 5.54 0.61 -0.32
C VAL A 74 4.04 0.80 -0.54
N ARG A 75 3.24 0.80 0.52
CA ARG A 75 1.79 1.00 0.44
C ARG A 75 1.45 2.42 -0.05
N GLY A 76 0.41 2.47 -0.89
CA GLY A 76 -0.30 3.69 -1.25
C GLY A 76 0.50 4.82 -1.92
N GLY A 77 0.05 6.05 -1.64
CA GLY A 77 0.44 7.31 -2.27
C GLY A 77 -0.79 8.20 -2.46
N ASP A 78 -0.59 9.50 -2.71
CA ASP A 78 -1.68 10.49 -2.74
C ASP A 78 -2.33 10.65 -4.13
N GLN A 79 -2.03 9.74 -5.06
CA GLN A 79 -2.47 9.86 -6.45
C GLN A 79 -3.99 9.74 -6.61
N ASP A 80 -4.66 9.07 -5.69
CA ASP A 80 -6.13 9.00 -5.65
C ASP A 80 -6.75 10.32 -5.17
N PHE A 81 -6.14 11.00 -4.19
CA PHE A 81 -6.51 12.35 -3.80
C PHE A 81 -6.25 13.37 -4.91
N GLU A 82 -5.09 13.31 -5.58
CA GLU A 82 -4.77 14.14 -6.75
C GLU A 82 -5.83 13.95 -7.85
N LEU A 83 -6.22 12.70 -8.13
CA LEU A 83 -7.26 12.40 -9.11
C LEU A 83 -8.62 12.99 -8.71
N ALA A 84 -9.03 12.86 -7.45
CA ALA A 84 -10.29 13.42 -6.97
C ALA A 84 -10.30 14.96 -7.08
N GLU A 85 -9.19 15.59 -6.70
CA GLU A 85 -9.04 17.04 -6.75
C GLU A 85 -9.03 17.57 -8.20
N MET A 86 -8.37 16.87 -9.12
CA MET A 86 -8.39 17.22 -10.54
C MET A 86 -9.80 17.18 -11.15
N ILE A 87 -10.62 16.21 -10.73
CA ILE A 87 -12.02 16.12 -11.16
C ILE A 87 -12.81 17.29 -10.58
N ARG A 88 -12.67 17.54 -9.28
CA ARG A 88 -13.39 18.59 -8.55
C ARG A 88 -13.11 19.99 -9.06
N THR A 89 -11.85 20.28 -9.36
CA THR A 89 -11.37 21.62 -9.78
C THR A 89 -11.50 21.89 -11.28
N GLY A 90 -11.90 20.89 -12.08
CA GLY A 90 -11.95 21.02 -13.53
C GLY A 90 -10.61 20.89 -14.25
N GLN A 91 -9.50 20.75 -13.52
CA GLN A 91 -8.15 20.58 -14.10
C GLN A 91 -8.02 19.33 -14.96
N LEU A 92 -8.91 18.35 -14.75
CA LEU A 92 -9.08 17.17 -15.58
C LEU A 92 -9.14 17.50 -17.08
N SER A 93 -9.79 18.61 -17.47
CA SER A 93 -9.97 19.05 -18.87
C SER A 93 -8.64 19.15 -19.63
N ASN A 94 -7.57 19.61 -18.96
CA ASN A 94 -6.23 19.77 -19.54
C ASN A 94 -5.56 18.44 -19.95
N TYR A 95 -6.04 17.33 -19.40
CA TYR A 95 -5.51 16.00 -19.66
C TYR A 95 -6.39 15.20 -20.62
N LEU A 96 -7.69 15.49 -20.71
CA LEU A 96 -8.61 14.80 -21.62
C LEU A 96 -8.28 15.04 -23.10
N ILE A 97 -7.67 16.17 -23.42
CA ILE A 97 -7.20 16.49 -24.78
C ILE A 97 -5.92 15.74 -25.19
N ARG A 98 -5.25 15.08 -24.23
CA ARG A 98 -3.98 14.38 -24.47
C ARG A 98 -4.27 12.92 -24.86
N PRO A 99 -3.50 12.32 -25.78
CA PRO A 99 -3.67 10.92 -26.18
C PRO A 99 -3.08 9.94 -25.14
N VAL A 100 -3.46 10.08 -23.87
CA VAL A 100 -3.00 9.26 -22.75
C VAL A 100 -4.18 8.75 -21.92
N GLY A 101 -4.07 7.54 -21.40
CA GLY A 101 -5.04 7.06 -20.41
C GLY A 101 -4.78 7.76 -19.09
N LEU A 102 -5.61 8.72 -18.70
CA LEU A 102 -5.37 9.57 -17.53
C LEU A 102 -5.08 8.77 -16.24
N ILE A 103 -5.94 7.82 -15.88
CA ILE A 103 -5.78 7.05 -14.64
C ILE A 103 -4.45 6.31 -14.64
N GLN A 104 -4.07 5.73 -15.79
CA GLN A 104 -2.77 5.08 -15.95
C GLN A 104 -1.63 6.09 -15.87
N PHE A 105 -1.80 7.29 -16.44
CA PHE A 105 -0.80 8.35 -16.41
C PHE A 105 -0.52 8.82 -14.98
N ILE A 106 -1.57 9.10 -14.21
CA ILE A 106 -1.47 9.51 -12.80
C ILE A 106 -0.77 8.41 -11.98
N TYR A 107 -1.19 7.16 -12.14
CA TYR A 107 -0.55 6.03 -11.45
C TYR A 107 0.93 5.88 -11.82
N ILE A 108 1.26 5.83 -13.11
CA ILE A 108 2.64 5.61 -13.58
C ILE A 108 3.56 6.75 -13.16
N ARG A 109 3.08 8.00 -13.13
CA ARG A 109 3.85 9.13 -12.62
C ARG A 109 4.09 8.99 -11.12
N GLY A 110 3.06 8.66 -10.34
CA GLY A 110 3.17 8.58 -8.89
C GLY A 110 3.90 7.34 -8.36
N VAL A 111 3.80 6.20 -9.05
CA VAL A 111 4.44 4.94 -8.61
C VAL A 111 5.96 5.00 -8.65
N ALA A 112 6.55 5.97 -9.36
CA ALA A 112 8.00 6.15 -9.45
C ALA A 112 8.68 6.23 -8.07
N SER A 113 8.12 7.01 -7.14
CA SER A 113 8.63 7.10 -5.76
C SER A 113 8.53 5.77 -5.04
N LYS A 114 7.37 5.10 -5.17
CA LYS A 114 7.11 3.81 -4.52
C LYS A 114 8.03 2.72 -5.06
N LEU A 115 8.44 2.77 -6.33
CA LEU A 115 9.47 1.88 -6.88
C LEU A 115 10.85 2.12 -6.25
N LEU A 116 11.28 3.37 -6.08
CA LEU A 116 12.55 3.67 -5.38
C LEU A 116 12.53 3.17 -3.93
N ILE A 117 11.44 3.47 -3.22
CA ILE A 117 11.24 3.04 -1.84
C ILE A 117 11.23 1.52 -1.78
N SER A 118 10.51 0.85 -2.68
CA SER A 118 10.45 -0.62 -2.71
C SER A 118 11.82 -1.25 -2.94
N ALA A 119 12.67 -0.66 -3.80
CA ALA A 119 14.02 -1.14 -4.01
C ALA A 119 14.89 -0.98 -2.75
N LEU A 120 14.78 0.15 -2.05
CA LEU A 120 15.47 0.38 -0.78
C LEU A 120 14.96 -0.56 0.32
N SER A 121 13.65 -0.67 0.48
CA SER A 121 13.00 -1.59 1.43
C SER A 121 13.37 -3.05 1.13
N LEU A 122 13.49 -3.42 -0.14
CA LEU A 122 13.91 -4.76 -0.55
C LEU A 122 15.37 -5.02 -0.18
N ALA A 123 16.27 -4.07 -0.45
CA ALA A 123 17.67 -4.19 -0.07
C ALA A 123 17.85 -4.36 1.45
N ILE A 124 17.16 -3.53 2.24
CA ILE A 124 17.15 -3.63 3.70
C ILE A 124 16.55 -4.97 4.13
N GLY A 125 15.41 -5.36 3.56
CA GLY A 125 14.73 -6.63 3.87
C GLY A 125 15.60 -7.85 3.57
N ILE A 126 16.36 -7.85 2.48
CA ILE A 126 17.30 -8.93 2.16
C ILE A 126 18.38 -9.02 3.24
N VAL A 127 18.99 -7.89 3.64
CA VAL A 127 20.00 -7.88 4.71
C VAL A 127 19.43 -8.41 6.03
N LEU A 128 18.23 -7.96 6.40
CA LEU A 128 17.55 -8.42 7.61
C LEU A 128 17.22 -9.93 7.54
N SER A 129 16.80 -10.43 6.38
CA SER A 129 16.47 -11.85 6.19
C SER A 129 17.65 -12.80 6.37
N VAL A 130 18.88 -12.30 6.20
CA VAL A 130 20.11 -13.10 6.34
C VAL A 130 20.70 -12.98 7.75
N SER A 131 20.51 -11.85 8.43
CA SER A 131 21.25 -11.52 9.66
C SER A 131 20.42 -11.44 10.95
N VAL A 132 19.13 -11.13 10.87
CA VAL A 132 18.31 -10.79 12.04
C VAL A 132 17.06 -11.65 12.16
N LEU A 133 16.35 -11.88 11.03
CA LEU A 133 15.03 -12.51 11.04
C LEU A 133 15.08 -14.02 11.38
N SER A 134 13.91 -14.64 11.47
CA SER A 134 13.76 -16.08 11.74
C SER A 134 14.58 -16.93 10.76
N SER A 135 14.95 -18.15 11.17
CA SER A 135 15.68 -19.10 10.33
C SER A 135 14.92 -19.48 9.04
N GLU A 136 13.60 -19.34 9.04
CA GLU A 136 12.74 -19.59 7.88
C GLU A 136 12.68 -18.41 6.90
N ALA A 137 13.10 -17.21 7.33
CA ALA A 137 13.23 -16.06 6.45
C ALA A 137 14.35 -16.30 5.42
N SER A 138 14.14 -15.82 4.20
CA SER A 138 15.17 -15.92 3.16
C SER A 138 15.09 -14.76 2.17
N PRO A 139 16.19 -14.44 1.47
CA PRO A 139 16.17 -13.43 0.41
C PRO A 139 15.11 -13.70 -0.66
N LEU A 140 14.88 -14.97 -1.01
CA LEU A 140 13.89 -15.35 -2.01
C LEU A 140 12.45 -15.08 -1.53
N ARG A 141 12.16 -15.39 -0.26
CA ARG A 141 10.87 -15.05 0.36
C ARG A 141 10.67 -13.54 0.39
N MET A 142 11.71 -12.77 0.72
CA MET A 142 11.65 -11.30 0.73
C MET A 142 11.35 -10.72 -0.66
N ILE A 143 11.95 -11.25 -1.72
CA ILE A 143 11.66 -10.84 -3.11
C ILE A 143 10.19 -11.13 -3.45
N GLY A 144 9.70 -12.33 -3.15
CA GLY A 144 8.30 -12.67 -3.40
C GLY A 144 7.32 -11.85 -2.56
N ALA A 145 7.65 -11.55 -1.30
CA ALA A 145 6.86 -10.68 -0.44
C ALA A 145 6.79 -9.25 -1.00
N MET A 146 7.92 -8.71 -1.48
CA MET A 146 7.96 -7.40 -2.11
C MET A 146 7.11 -7.34 -3.39
N LEU A 147 7.13 -8.41 -4.19
CA LEU A 147 6.23 -8.53 -5.35
C LEU A 147 4.76 -8.44 -4.91
N LEU A 148 4.36 -9.17 -3.87
CA LEU A 148 3.00 -9.14 -3.35
C LEU A 148 2.63 -7.74 -2.82
N ALA A 149 3.53 -7.07 -2.10
CA ALA A 149 3.32 -5.71 -1.62
C ALA A 149 3.15 -4.70 -2.77
N LEU A 150 3.91 -4.83 -3.86
CA LEU A 150 3.75 -4.00 -5.07
C LEU A 150 2.40 -4.23 -5.77
N LEU A 151 1.91 -5.48 -5.83
CA LEU A 151 0.55 -5.75 -6.28
C LEU A 151 -0.48 -5.12 -5.34
N GLY A 152 -0.24 -5.16 -4.03
CA GLY A 152 -1.01 -4.44 -3.02
C GLY A 152 -1.06 -2.91 -3.28
N ASN A 153 0.06 -2.30 -3.67
CA ASN A 153 0.10 -0.88 -4.05
C ASN A 153 -0.80 -0.57 -5.27
N VAL A 154 -0.77 -1.42 -6.29
CA VAL A 154 -1.68 -1.31 -7.46
C VAL A 154 -3.13 -1.35 -7.00
N ILE A 155 -3.50 -2.33 -6.17
CA ILE A 155 -4.85 -2.50 -5.65
C ILE A 155 -5.27 -1.27 -4.83
N HIS A 156 -4.39 -0.75 -3.97
CA HIS A 156 -4.65 0.45 -3.17
C HIS A 156 -5.01 1.63 -4.07
N PHE A 157 -4.21 1.92 -5.10
CA PHE A 157 -4.51 2.99 -6.04
C PHE A 157 -5.81 2.73 -6.80
N GLN A 158 -6.07 1.50 -7.22
CA GLN A 158 -7.29 1.18 -7.97
C GLN A 158 -8.56 1.40 -7.14
N ILE A 159 -8.57 1.00 -5.86
CA ILE A 159 -9.67 1.29 -4.93
C ILE A 159 -9.83 2.81 -4.80
N GLY A 160 -8.72 3.52 -4.59
CA GLY A 160 -8.69 4.98 -4.56
C GLY A 160 -9.32 5.58 -5.82
N ALA A 161 -8.90 5.16 -7.01
CA ALA A 161 -9.41 5.67 -8.27
C ALA A 161 -10.92 5.40 -8.49
N VAL A 162 -11.44 4.27 -8.01
CA VAL A 162 -12.90 4.01 -8.00
C VAL A 162 -13.63 5.04 -7.13
N LEU A 163 -13.10 5.34 -5.95
CA LEU A 163 -13.67 6.32 -5.02
C LEU A 163 -13.51 7.76 -5.55
N SER A 164 -12.35 8.10 -6.11
CA SER A 164 -12.11 9.40 -6.72
C SER A 164 -13.06 9.68 -7.88
N ALA A 165 -13.48 8.66 -8.63
CA ALA A 165 -14.50 8.82 -9.67
C ALA A 165 -15.86 9.29 -9.12
N MET A 166 -16.13 9.18 -7.82
CA MET A 166 -17.35 9.77 -7.23
C MET A 166 -17.32 11.30 -7.25
N ALA A 167 -16.13 11.91 -7.37
CA ALA A 167 -15.94 13.36 -7.52
C ALA A 167 -16.65 13.94 -8.76
N PHE A 168 -16.98 13.09 -9.75
CA PHE A 168 -17.79 13.52 -10.91
C PHE A 168 -19.22 13.92 -10.54
N ARG A 169 -19.70 13.52 -9.36
CA ARG A 169 -21.09 13.72 -8.93
C ARG A 169 -21.17 14.41 -7.58
N TRP A 170 -20.28 14.07 -6.65
CA TRP A 170 -20.31 14.49 -5.25
C TRP A 170 -19.02 15.24 -4.90
N GLU A 171 -19.13 16.36 -4.19
CA GLU A 171 -17.97 17.15 -3.76
C GLU A 171 -17.10 16.40 -2.72
N ASP A 172 -17.70 15.52 -1.92
CA ASP A 172 -17.07 14.85 -0.77
C ASP A 172 -16.24 13.59 -1.09
N ALA A 173 -15.75 13.42 -2.33
CA ALA A 173 -14.88 12.29 -2.68
C ALA A 173 -13.63 12.21 -1.79
N TYR A 174 -13.14 13.36 -1.30
CA TYR A 174 -12.04 13.45 -0.34
C TYR A 174 -12.33 12.68 0.96
N GLY A 175 -13.52 12.87 1.55
CA GLY A 175 -13.92 12.19 2.79
C GLY A 175 -13.97 10.67 2.64
N LEU A 176 -14.44 10.17 1.49
CA LEU A 176 -14.44 8.73 1.19
C LEU A 176 -13.02 8.15 1.12
N LEU A 177 -12.07 8.89 0.55
CA LEU A 177 -10.67 8.49 0.51
C LEU A 177 -10.04 8.48 1.92
N MET A 178 -10.41 9.42 2.80
CA MET A 178 -9.99 9.39 4.21
C MET A 178 -10.52 8.14 4.93
N VAL A 179 -11.82 7.84 4.79
CA VAL A 179 -12.42 6.63 5.38
C VAL A 179 -11.73 5.36 4.86
N LYS A 180 -11.44 5.31 3.56
CA LYS A 180 -10.66 4.22 2.96
C LYS A 180 -9.28 4.09 3.63
N ASN A 181 -8.54 5.18 3.79
CA ASN A 181 -7.23 5.14 4.45
C ASN A 181 -7.31 4.71 5.92
N MET A 182 -8.35 5.11 6.65
CA MET A 182 -8.59 4.64 8.02
C MET A 182 -8.89 3.13 8.08
N ALA A 183 -9.71 2.63 7.14
CA ALA A 183 -9.97 1.19 7.06
C ALA A 183 -8.68 0.41 6.73
N VAL A 184 -7.86 0.94 5.81
CA VAL A 184 -6.57 0.35 5.43
C VAL A 184 -5.60 0.31 6.61
N SER A 185 -5.50 1.36 7.42
CA SER A 185 -4.54 1.38 8.54
C SER A 185 -4.85 0.31 9.61
N ILE A 186 -6.13 -0.01 9.79
CA ILE A 186 -6.57 -1.05 10.73
C ILE A 186 -6.43 -2.44 10.09
N LEU A 187 -6.97 -2.63 8.88
CA LEU A 187 -7.17 -3.95 8.27
C LEU A 187 -5.97 -4.47 7.47
N SER A 188 -4.95 -3.64 7.22
CA SER A 188 -3.72 -4.07 6.55
C SER A 188 -2.72 -4.78 7.46
N GLY A 189 -2.90 -4.68 8.77
CA GLY A 189 -1.99 -5.19 9.79
C GLY A 189 -0.75 -4.32 10.01
N GLU A 190 -0.73 -3.07 9.51
CA GLU A 190 0.42 -2.19 9.72
C GLU A 190 0.58 -1.74 11.18
N LEU A 191 -0.52 -1.51 11.89
CA LEU A 191 -0.51 -1.09 13.29
C LEU A 191 -0.27 -2.25 14.24
N LEU A 192 -0.84 -3.42 13.95
CA LEU A 192 -0.74 -4.63 14.77
C LEU A 192 -0.83 -5.86 13.86
N PRO A 193 -0.12 -6.96 14.16
CA PRO A 193 -0.32 -8.22 13.44
C PRO A 193 -1.78 -8.65 13.51
N LEU A 194 -2.36 -9.03 12.38
CA LEU A 194 -3.76 -9.45 12.32
C LEU A 194 -4.03 -10.75 13.11
N ASN A 195 -2.98 -11.52 13.41
CA ASN A 195 -3.06 -12.72 14.27
C ASN A 195 -3.41 -12.40 15.73
N LEU A 196 -3.28 -11.14 16.17
CA LEU A 196 -3.70 -10.73 17.50
C LEU A 196 -5.21 -10.68 17.67
N PHE A 197 -5.95 -10.58 16.56
CA PHE A 197 -7.40 -10.59 16.61
C PHE A 197 -7.92 -12.03 16.66
N PRO A 198 -9.08 -12.27 17.32
CA PRO A 198 -9.70 -13.59 17.36
C PRO A 198 -9.93 -14.16 15.95
N GLU A 199 -9.71 -15.46 15.78
CA GLU A 199 -9.87 -16.14 14.50
C GLU A 199 -11.28 -15.98 13.91
N SER A 200 -12.30 -15.86 14.77
CA SER A 200 -13.70 -15.58 14.42
C SER A 200 -13.89 -14.26 13.66
N MET A 201 -12.94 -13.32 13.76
CA MET A 201 -12.94 -12.06 13.03
C MET A 201 -12.16 -12.14 11.70
N SER A 202 -11.53 -13.26 11.39
CA SER A 202 -10.63 -13.34 10.22
C SER A 202 -11.30 -13.15 8.88
N TRP A 203 -12.62 -13.37 8.81
CA TRP A 203 -13.42 -13.07 7.61
C TRP A 203 -13.42 -11.58 7.26
N ILE A 204 -13.24 -10.67 8.24
CA ILE A 204 -13.27 -9.21 8.02
C ILE A 204 -12.14 -8.82 7.08
N TRP A 205 -10.89 -9.07 7.45
CA TRP A 205 -9.76 -8.69 6.59
C TRP A 205 -9.65 -9.58 5.36
N LYS A 206 -9.99 -10.88 5.44
CA LYS A 206 -9.97 -11.79 4.28
C LYS A 206 -11.04 -11.45 3.22
N SER A 207 -12.10 -10.74 3.59
CA SER A 207 -13.11 -10.24 2.62
C SER A 207 -12.63 -9.04 1.80
N THR A 208 -11.50 -8.44 2.17
CA THR A 208 -10.91 -7.27 1.53
C THR A 208 -9.50 -7.57 1.03
N PRO A 209 -8.91 -6.74 0.15
CA PRO A 209 -7.52 -6.93 -0.25
C PRO A 209 -6.51 -6.27 0.70
N PHE A 210 -6.93 -5.61 1.78
CA PHE A 210 -6.05 -4.73 2.56
C PHE A 210 -4.91 -5.47 3.27
N TYR A 211 -5.14 -6.71 3.71
CA TYR A 211 -4.09 -7.52 4.32
C TYR A 211 -2.96 -7.86 3.34
N LEU A 212 -3.18 -7.77 2.02
CA LEU A 212 -2.14 -7.98 1.00
C LEU A 212 -1.11 -6.84 0.97
N TYR A 213 -1.36 -5.73 1.69
CA TYR A 213 -0.49 -4.56 1.66
C TYR A 213 0.71 -4.69 2.59
N VAL A 214 0.51 -5.21 3.81
CA VAL A 214 1.61 -5.39 4.77
C VAL A 214 1.55 -6.73 5.50
N PHE A 215 0.41 -7.11 6.10
CA PHE A 215 0.31 -8.35 6.86
C PHE A 215 0.72 -9.58 6.03
N GLY A 216 0.14 -9.77 4.85
CA GLY A 216 0.42 -10.93 4.00
C GLY A 216 1.86 -11.02 3.51
N PRO A 217 2.41 -9.95 2.90
CA PRO A 217 3.84 -9.87 2.61
C PRO A 217 4.73 -10.17 3.82
N ALA A 218 4.38 -9.65 5.01
CA ALA A 218 5.12 -9.93 6.24
C ALA A 218 5.09 -11.41 6.63
N GLN A 219 3.92 -12.06 6.56
CA GLN A 219 3.80 -13.50 6.83
C GLN A 219 4.67 -14.33 5.88
N TYR A 220 4.71 -13.99 4.59
CA TYR A 220 5.54 -14.73 3.65
C TYR A 220 7.04 -14.46 3.84
N ALA A 221 7.42 -13.21 4.10
CA ALA A 221 8.80 -12.80 4.34
C ALA A 221 9.40 -13.45 5.59
N LEU A 222 8.60 -13.60 6.65
CA LEU A 222 9.02 -14.19 7.93
C LEU A 222 9.01 -15.73 7.95
N GLY A 223 8.54 -16.37 6.88
CA GLY A 223 8.49 -17.83 6.79
C GLY A 223 7.17 -18.46 7.20
N GLU A 224 6.26 -17.69 7.80
CA GLU A 224 5.00 -18.15 8.38
C GLU A 224 4.02 -18.69 7.32
N TRP A 225 3.94 -18.03 6.16
CA TRP A 225 3.18 -18.58 5.02
C TRP A 225 4.02 -19.57 4.22
N THR A 226 3.38 -20.68 3.86
CA THR A 226 3.91 -21.63 2.88
C THR A 226 3.96 -21.02 1.47
N HIS A 227 4.80 -21.58 0.61
CA HIS A 227 4.83 -21.17 -0.81
C HIS A 227 3.48 -21.38 -1.51
N LEU A 228 2.72 -22.40 -1.12
CA LEU A 228 1.38 -22.64 -1.66
C LEU A 228 0.41 -21.53 -1.27
N GLU A 229 0.43 -21.10 0.00
CA GLU A 229 -0.38 -19.96 0.45
C GLU A 229 0.01 -18.68 -0.27
N PHE A 230 1.30 -18.41 -0.43
CA PHE A 230 1.78 -17.28 -1.21
C PHE A 230 1.23 -17.27 -2.64
N VAL A 231 1.30 -18.41 -3.35
CA VAL A 231 0.74 -18.53 -4.71
C VAL A 231 -0.77 -18.33 -4.73
N ARG A 232 -1.51 -18.84 -3.73
CA ARG A 232 -2.94 -18.56 -3.58
C ARG A 232 -3.21 -17.07 -3.42
N GLN A 233 -2.41 -16.37 -2.61
CA GLN A 233 -2.57 -14.93 -2.41
C GLN A 233 -2.17 -14.08 -3.61
N LEU A 234 -1.22 -14.54 -4.44
CA LEU A 234 -1.00 -13.94 -5.75
C LEU A 234 -2.26 -14.04 -6.62
N GLY A 235 -2.92 -15.20 -6.64
CA GLY A 235 -4.20 -15.38 -7.34
C GLY A 235 -5.29 -14.41 -6.85
N VAL A 236 -5.41 -14.24 -5.53
CA VAL A 236 -6.35 -13.27 -4.93
C VAL A 236 -5.98 -11.84 -5.32
N ALA A 237 -4.70 -11.47 -5.30
CA ALA A 237 -4.24 -10.15 -5.72
C ALA A 237 -4.60 -9.85 -7.18
N PHE A 238 -4.33 -10.79 -8.10
CA PHE A 238 -4.67 -10.64 -9.51
C PHE A 238 -6.19 -10.56 -9.75
N LEU A 239 -6.98 -11.33 -9.00
CA LEU A 239 -8.44 -11.25 -9.04
C LEU A 239 -8.93 -9.85 -8.66
N TRP A 240 -8.43 -9.30 -7.55
CA TRP A 240 -8.77 -7.93 -7.13
C TRP A 240 -8.34 -6.90 -8.16
N ILE A 241 -7.13 -7.02 -8.72
CA ILE A 241 -6.64 -6.11 -9.75
C ILE A 241 -7.57 -6.11 -10.97
N PHE A 242 -8.02 -7.29 -11.40
CA PHE A 242 -8.93 -7.44 -12.52
C PHE A 242 -10.31 -6.85 -12.23
N VAL A 243 -10.92 -7.22 -11.09
CA VAL A 243 -12.24 -6.72 -10.69
C VAL A 243 -12.23 -5.19 -10.58
N LEU A 244 -11.23 -4.62 -9.92
CA LEU A 244 -11.12 -3.17 -9.77
C LEU A 244 -10.82 -2.48 -11.09
N TRP A 245 -10.03 -3.08 -11.99
CA TRP A 245 -9.83 -2.54 -13.33
C TRP A 245 -11.15 -2.43 -14.11
N VAL A 246 -12.04 -3.45 -14.02
CA VAL A 246 -13.38 -3.39 -14.62
C VAL A 246 -14.22 -2.30 -13.96
N LEU A 247 -14.23 -2.23 -12.63
CA LEU A 247 -14.98 -1.22 -11.89
C LEU A 247 -14.54 0.21 -12.25
N ILE A 248 -13.23 0.46 -12.35
CA ILE A 248 -12.68 1.75 -12.79
C ILE A 248 -13.19 2.11 -14.19
N ARG A 249 -13.14 1.17 -15.14
CA ARG A 249 -13.61 1.42 -16.51
C ARG A 249 -15.09 1.80 -16.53
N PHE A 250 -15.89 1.14 -15.69
CA PHE A 250 -17.32 1.40 -15.56
C PHE A 250 -17.60 2.76 -14.91
N THR A 251 -17.06 3.01 -13.71
CA THR A 251 -17.30 4.26 -12.96
C THR A 251 -16.75 5.47 -13.71
N TRP A 252 -15.55 5.35 -14.29
CA TRP A 252 -14.95 6.41 -15.11
C TRP A 252 -15.78 6.71 -16.36
N GLY A 253 -16.23 5.67 -17.08
CA GLY A 253 -17.04 5.81 -18.29
C GLY A 253 -18.40 6.46 -18.03
N LEU A 254 -18.98 6.22 -16.86
CA LEU A 254 -20.22 6.89 -16.43
C LEU A 254 -19.97 8.34 -15.96
N GLY A 255 -18.90 8.56 -15.20
CA GLY A 255 -18.55 9.85 -14.63
C GLY A 255 -18.19 10.88 -15.71
N ILE A 256 -17.34 10.49 -16.67
CA ILE A 256 -16.83 11.41 -17.69
C ILE A 256 -17.93 11.97 -18.60
N LYS A 257 -19.02 11.23 -18.83
CA LYS A 257 -20.16 11.68 -19.64
C LYS A 257 -20.97 12.80 -18.97
N LYS A 258 -20.87 12.91 -17.65
CA LYS A 258 -21.57 13.92 -16.84
C LYS A 258 -20.64 15.05 -16.40
N TYR A 259 -19.37 14.97 -16.77
CA TYR A 259 -18.37 15.95 -16.41
C TYR A 259 -18.65 17.28 -17.13
N VAL A 260 -18.89 18.33 -16.35
CA VAL A 260 -19.01 19.70 -16.81
C VAL A 260 -17.83 20.46 -16.20
N SER A 261 -17.02 21.11 -17.03
CA SER A 261 -15.95 21.97 -16.54
C SER A 261 -16.58 23.18 -15.86
N LEU A 262 -16.70 23.14 -14.53
CA LEU A 262 -17.20 24.27 -13.73
C LEU A 262 -16.07 25.21 -13.28
N GLY A 263 -14.82 24.91 -13.62
CA GLY A 263 -13.71 25.85 -13.59
C GLY A 263 -13.56 26.51 -14.96
N GLY A 264 -13.65 27.84 -15.00
CA GLY A 264 -13.62 28.68 -16.21
C GLY A 264 -12.35 28.61 -17.05
#